data_AF-A0A1Q6UEZ2-F1
#
_entry.id   AF-A0A1Q6UEZ2-F1
#
_cell.length_a   1.000
_cell.length_b   1.000
_cell.length_c   1.000
_cell.angle_alpha   90.00
_cell.angle_beta   90.00
_cell.angle_gamma   90.00
#
_symmetry.space_group_name_H-M   'P 1'
#
loop_
_entity.id
_entity.type
_entity.pdbx_description
1 polymer ?
#
loop_
_entity_poly.entity_id
_entity_poly.type
_entity_poly.pdbx_seq_one_letter_code
_entity_poly.pdbx_strand_id
1 'polypeptide(L)'
;MQITKDYARRIFQGLPAALAKIERIEGDQVYFELQSPTAWKTAKQNNLFHSLLQCFWSSGCASFGDYDSLRLYYKRVAGLVKKKDGMLFESSWSEAKKEQARVAIDMLMRDMDMAGVIGSGQGKKYEDILKGIKQFYQEF
;
A
#
# COMPACT_ATOMS: atom_id res chain seq x y z
N MET A 1 -1.35 -17.63 0.79
CA MET A 1 -1.36 -19.11 1.02
C MET A 1 -2.04 -19.38 2.35
N GLN A 2 -2.99 -20.31 2.41
CA GLN A 2 -3.68 -20.69 3.64
C GLN A 2 -3.09 -22.00 4.17
N ILE A 3 -2.76 -22.07 5.45
CA ILE A 3 -2.27 -23.28 6.11
C ILE A 3 -2.85 -23.42 7.52
N THR A 4 -2.78 -24.62 8.10
CA THR A 4 -3.19 -24.84 9.48
C THR A 4 -2.20 -24.22 10.47
N LYS A 5 -2.69 -23.83 11.66
CA LYS A 5 -1.84 -23.35 12.76
C LYS A 5 -0.75 -24.33 13.15
N ASP A 6 -1.07 -25.62 13.21
CA ASP A 6 -0.08 -26.66 13.55
C ASP A 6 1.04 -26.74 12.51
N TYR A 7 0.70 -26.62 11.23
CA TYR A 7 1.71 -26.59 10.18
C TYR A 7 2.54 -25.30 10.25
N ALA A 8 1.91 -24.15 10.54
CA ALA A 8 2.61 -22.89 10.76
C ALA A 8 3.59 -22.96 11.95
N ARG A 9 3.19 -23.56 13.08
CA ARG A 9 4.05 -23.75 14.26
C ARG A 9 5.32 -24.53 13.92
N ARG A 10 5.19 -25.57 13.09
CA ARG A 10 6.34 -26.37 12.63
C ARG A 10 7.28 -25.57 11.75
N ILE A 11 6.76 -24.78 10.81
CA ILE A 11 7.57 -23.92 9.93
C ILE A 11 8.30 -22.84 10.74
N PHE A 12 7.64 -22.23 11.71
CA PHE A 12 8.14 -21.08 12.46
C PHE A 12 8.69 -21.43 13.86
N GLN A 13 8.99 -22.71 14.14
CA GLN A 13 9.35 -23.20 15.49
C GLN A 13 10.54 -22.49 16.15
N GLY A 14 11.42 -21.85 15.35
CA GLY A 14 12.58 -21.09 15.83
C GLY A 14 12.36 -19.57 15.94
N LEU A 15 11.14 -19.07 15.72
CA LEU A 15 10.83 -17.64 15.66
C LEU A 15 9.75 -17.25 16.68
N PRO A 16 10.13 -16.96 17.95
CA PRO A 16 9.18 -16.73 19.03
C PRO A 16 8.17 -15.61 18.74
N ALA A 17 8.62 -14.54 18.08
CA ALA A 17 7.77 -13.41 17.71
C ALA A 17 6.73 -13.78 16.62
N ALA A 18 7.04 -14.73 15.74
CA ALA A 18 6.11 -15.22 14.72
C ALA A 18 5.07 -16.16 15.36
N LEU A 19 5.52 -17.07 16.24
CA LEU A 19 4.65 -17.97 17.00
C LEU A 19 3.64 -17.18 17.84
N ALA A 20 4.09 -16.15 18.57
CA ALA A 20 3.19 -15.30 19.37
C ALA A 20 2.10 -14.61 18.54
N LYS A 21 2.37 -14.29 17.26
CA LYS A 21 1.36 -13.74 16.34
C LYS A 21 0.39 -14.81 15.85
N ILE A 22 0.88 -16.01 15.56
CA ILE A 22 0.05 -17.16 15.13
C ILE A 22 -0.95 -17.54 16.23
N GLU A 23 -0.53 -17.56 17.50
CA GLU A 23 -1.41 -17.91 18.63
C GLU A 23 -2.55 -16.91 18.84
N ARG A 24 -2.38 -15.66 18.42
CA ARG A 24 -3.41 -14.60 18.57
C ARG A 24 -4.53 -14.68 17.53
N ILE A 25 -4.35 -15.45 16.47
CA ILE A 25 -5.36 -15.56 15.40
C ILE A 25 -6.49 -16.44 15.94
N GLU A 26 -7.75 -16.03 15.81
CA GLU A 26 -8.87 -16.91 16.17
C GLU A 26 -9.11 -17.96 15.06
N GLY A 27 -9.35 -19.22 15.45
CA GLY A 27 -9.52 -20.36 14.53
C GLY A 27 -8.24 -21.12 14.21
N ASP A 28 -8.34 -22.17 13.40
CA ASP A 28 -7.24 -23.12 13.13
C ASP A 28 -6.46 -22.84 11.84
N GLN A 29 -6.87 -21.83 11.09
CA GLN A 29 -6.33 -21.49 9.77
C GLN A 29 -5.59 -20.16 9.84
N VAL A 30 -4.43 -20.10 9.19
CA VAL A 30 -3.59 -18.90 9.11
C VAL A 30 -3.29 -18.61 7.66
N TYR A 31 -3.45 -17.34 7.29
CA TYR A 31 -3.11 -16.84 5.97
C TYR A 31 -1.73 -16.19 6.00
N PHE A 32 -0.88 -16.61 5.07
CA PHE A 32 0.44 -16.04 4.85
C PHE A 32 0.52 -15.39 3.47
N GLU A 33 1.02 -14.17 3.46
CA GLU A 33 1.49 -13.51 2.26
C GLU A 33 3.00 -13.72 2.16
N LEU A 34 3.41 -14.51 1.16
CA LEU A 34 4.82 -14.66 0.82
C LEU A 34 5.21 -13.46 -0.04
N GLN A 35 6.05 -12.57 0.50
CA GLN A 35 6.69 -11.56 -0.34
C GLN A 35 7.74 -12.24 -1.21
N SER A 36 7.67 -12.02 -2.52
CA SER A 36 8.70 -12.48 -3.44
C SER A 36 10.06 -11.88 -3.02
N PRO A 37 11.15 -12.66 -3.01
CA PRO A 37 12.49 -12.14 -2.72
C PRO A 37 12.96 -11.05 -3.71
N THR A 38 12.29 -10.89 -4.85
CA THR A 38 12.53 -9.82 -5.83
C THR A 38 11.71 -8.55 -5.62
N ALA A 39 10.85 -8.49 -4.60
CA ALA A 39 10.07 -7.30 -4.29
C ALA A 39 10.98 -6.21 -3.71
N TRP A 40 11.29 -5.19 -4.51
CA TRP A 40 12.14 -4.08 -4.07
C TRP A 40 11.47 -3.19 -3.00
N LYS A 41 10.12 -3.22 -2.89
CA LYS A 41 9.37 -2.47 -1.88
C LYS A 41 9.30 -3.22 -0.56
N THR A 42 9.71 -2.57 0.52
CA THR A 42 9.38 -3.04 1.87
C THR A 42 7.86 -2.98 2.10
N ALA A 43 7.35 -3.76 3.07
CA ALA A 43 5.92 -3.71 3.42
C ALA A 43 5.46 -2.29 3.80
N LYS A 44 6.32 -1.51 4.47
CA LYS A 44 6.04 -0.10 4.80
C LYS A 44 5.92 0.76 3.54
N GLN A 45 6.84 0.62 2.59
CA GLN A 45 6.82 1.33 1.31
C GLN A 45 5.57 0.97 0.47
N ASN A 46 5.15 -0.29 0.50
CA ASN A 46 3.92 -0.71 -0.16
C ASN A 46 2.66 -0.10 0.48
N ASN A 47 2.62 -0.06 1.82
CA ASN A 47 1.49 0.48 2.58
C ASN A 47 1.38 2.02 2.53
N LEU A 48 2.48 2.72 2.24
CA LEU A 48 2.50 4.17 2.15
C LEU A 48 1.50 4.69 1.10
N PHE A 49 1.52 4.11 -0.09
CA PHE A 49 0.61 4.47 -1.18
C PHE A 49 -0.86 4.32 -0.78
N HIS A 50 -1.20 3.19 -0.16
CA HIS A 50 -2.56 2.94 0.32
C HIS A 50 -2.95 3.89 1.45
N SER A 51 -2.01 4.24 2.34
CA SER A 51 -2.24 5.21 3.41
C SER A 51 -2.53 6.61 2.88
N LEU A 52 -1.78 7.06 1.87
CA LEU A 52 -2.00 8.34 1.20
C LEU A 52 -3.36 8.38 0.48
N LEU A 53 -3.68 7.34 -0.31
CA LEU A 53 -4.97 7.25 -0.99
C LEU A 53 -6.14 7.32 -0.02
N GLN A 54 -6.09 6.51 1.04
CA GLN A 54 -7.15 6.48 2.04
C GLN A 54 -7.26 7.83 2.77
N CYS A 55 -6.12 8.47 3.06
CA CYS A 55 -6.10 9.80 3.68
C CYS A 55 -6.73 10.85 2.76
N PHE A 56 -6.38 10.84 1.47
CA PHE A 56 -6.94 11.77 0.50
C PHE A 56 -8.45 11.57 0.34
N TRP A 57 -8.90 10.33 0.18
CA TRP A 57 -10.32 10.02 0.09
C TRP A 57 -11.09 10.47 1.34
N SER A 58 -10.62 10.07 2.52
CA SER A 58 -11.27 10.40 3.80
C SER A 58 -11.22 11.88 4.17
N SER A 59 -10.37 12.68 3.52
CA SER A 59 -10.35 14.13 3.71
C SER A 59 -11.55 14.85 3.08
N GLY A 60 -12.23 14.21 2.11
CA GLY A 60 -13.26 14.84 1.30
C GLY A 60 -12.72 15.80 0.24
N CYS A 61 -11.41 15.98 0.15
CA CYS A 61 -10.77 16.88 -0.83
C CYS A 61 -10.58 16.21 -2.21
N ALA A 62 -10.75 14.89 -2.32
CA ALA A 62 -10.61 14.16 -3.57
C ALA A 62 -11.83 14.37 -4.48
N SER A 63 -11.64 14.87 -5.70
CA SER A 63 -12.73 15.16 -6.66
C SER A 63 -13.16 13.92 -7.48
N PHE A 64 -13.17 12.73 -6.87
CA PHE A 64 -13.52 11.47 -7.53
C PHE A 64 -14.91 10.99 -7.08
N GLY A 65 -15.63 10.33 -7.99
CA GLY A 65 -16.97 9.79 -7.68
C GLY A 65 -16.94 8.62 -6.69
N ASP A 66 -15.85 7.88 -6.64
CA ASP A 66 -15.64 6.73 -5.76
C ASP A 66 -14.15 6.49 -5.49
N TYR A 67 -13.86 5.69 -4.47
CA TYR A 67 -12.50 5.37 -4.05
C TYR A 67 -11.73 4.55 -5.08
N ASP A 68 -12.40 3.67 -5.83
CA ASP A 68 -11.74 2.85 -6.84
C ASP A 68 -11.30 3.68 -8.05
N SER A 69 -12.09 4.69 -8.44
CA SER A 69 -11.71 5.66 -9.46
C SER A 69 -10.46 6.46 -9.08
N LEU A 70 -10.37 6.91 -7.82
CA LEU A 70 -9.17 7.56 -7.26
C LEU A 70 -7.96 6.61 -7.32
N ARG A 71 -8.11 5.38 -6.83
CA ARG A 71 -7.06 4.35 -6.83
C ARG A 71 -6.59 4.04 -8.25
N LEU A 72 -7.52 3.84 -9.19
CA LEU A 72 -7.24 3.54 -10.59
C LEU A 72 -6.51 4.69 -11.28
N TYR A 73 -6.86 5.94 -10.97
CA TYR A 73 -6.18 7.11 -11.52
C TYR A 73 -4.68 7.08 -11.19
N TYR A 74 -4.31 6.94 -9.91
CA TYR A 74 -2.89 6.91 -9.54
C TYR A 74 -2.17 5.63 -10.00
N LYS A 75 -2.89 4.52 -10.16
CA LYS A 75 -2.32 3.33 -10.82
C LYS A 75 -2.07 3.56 -12.32
N ARG A 76 -2.88 4.36 -13.01
CA ARG A 76 -2.57 4.82 -14.39
C ARG A 76 -1.34 5.72 -14.42
N VAL A 77 -1.23 6.66 -13.48
CA VAL A 77 -0.03 7.52 -13.34
C VAL A 77 1.23 6.68 -13.14
N ALA A 78 1.16 5.61 -12.36
CA ALA A 78 2.25 4.65 -12.18
C ALA A 78 2.53 3.76 -13.42
N GLY A 79 1.73 3.86 -14.49
CA GLY A 79 1.84 2.99 -15.67
C GLY A 79 1.46 1.54 -15.42
N LEU A 80 0.66 1.27 -14.37
CA LEU A 80 0.17 -0.07 -14.01
C LEU A 80 -1.13 -0.44 -14.70
N VAL A 81 -1.76 0.50 -15.40
CA VAL A 81 -2.97 0.24 -16.18
C VAL A 81 -2.61 0.31 -17.65
N LYS A 82 -2.82 -0.79 -18.37
CA LYS A 82 -2.50 -0.91 -19.79
C LYS A 82 -3.74 -1.31 -20.58
N LYS A 83 -3.85 -0.82 -21.81
CA LYS A 83 -4.86 -1.28 -22.75
C LYS A 83 -4.27 -2.42 -23.59
N LYS A 84 -4.94 -3.57 -23.61
CA LYS A 84 -4.59 -4.72 -24.45
C LYS A 84 -5.87 -5.27 -25.06
N ASP A 85 -5.90 -5.46 -26.38
CA ASP A 85 -7.04 -6.02 -27.11
C ASP A 85 -8.39 -5.33 -26.83
N GLY A 86 -8.36 -3.99 -26.68
CA GLY A 86 -9.55 -3.20 -26.37
C GLY A 86 -9.95 -3.20 -24.88
N MET A 87 -9.37 -4.06 -24.05
CA MET A 87 -9.64 -4.16 -22.61
C MET A 87 -8.58 -3.44 -21.77
N LEU A 88 -8.97 -2.95 -20.59
CA LEU A 88 -8.04 -2.39 -19.60
C LEU A 88 -7.59 -3.49 -18.64
N PHE A 89 -6.27 -3.63 -18.51
CA PHE A 89 -5.62 -4.53 -17.55
C PHE A 89 -4.92 -3.71 -16.47
N GLU A 90 -5.23 -4.02 -15.21
CA GLU A 90 -4.66 -3.38 -14.02
C GLU A 90 -3.65 -4.34 -13.36
N SER A 91 -2.37 -3.99 -13.38
CA SER A 91 -1.32 -4.65 -12.61
C SER A 91 -1.40 -4.29 -11.12
N SER A 92 -0.86 -5.13 -10.24
CA SER A 92 -0.86 -4.85 -8.80
C SER A 92 0.04 -3.65 -8.45
N TRP A 93 -0.30 -2.91 -7.39
CA TRP A 93 0.62 -1.89 -6.87
C TRP A 93 1.94 -2.50 -6.40
N SER A 94 1.91 -3.73 -5.87
CA SER A 94 3.11 -4.46 -5.46
C SER A 94 4.11 -4.64 -6.62
N GLU A 95 3.64 -4.70 -7.86
CA GLU A 95 4.46 -4.87 -9.07
C GLU A 95 5.08 -3.58 -9.59
N ALA A 96 4.67 -2.41 -9.08
CA ALA A 96 5.22 -1.12 -9.52
C ALA A 96 6.73 -1.07 -9.32
N LYS A 97 7.46 -0.68 -10.37
CA LYS A 97 8.90 -0.37 -10.28
C LYS A 97 9.11 0.90 -9.46
N LYS A 98 10.36 1.12 -9.09
CA LYS A 98 10.77 2.22 -8.22
C LYS A 98 10.42 3.59 -8.77
N GLU A 99 10.75 3.82 -10.03
CA GLU A 99 10.50 5.08 -10.73
C GLU A 99 8.99 5.30 -10.91
N GLN A 100 8.25 4.24 -11.22
CA GLN A 100 6.78 4.27 -11.35
C GLN A 100 6.10 4.64 -10.03
N ALA A 101 6.53 4.00 -8.94
CA ALA A 101 5.98 4.26 -7.62
C ALA A 101 6.27 5.69 -7.17
N ARG A 102 7.49 6.18 -7.41
CA ARG A 102 7.89 7.56 -7.11
C ARG A 102 7.02 8.57 -7.84
N VAL A 103 6.87 8.43 -9.16
CA VAL A 103 6.05 9.36 -9.97
C VAL A 103 4.62 9.43 -9.44
N ALA A 104 4.01 8.29 -9.11
CA ALA A 104 2.64 8.26 -8.59
C ALA A 104 2.51 8.85 -7.18
N ILE A 105 3.47 8.59 -6.28
CA ILE A 105 3.48 9.14 -4.92
C ILE A 105 3.74 10.65 -4.95
N ASP A 106 4.71 11.11 -5.74
CA ASP A 106 5.03 12.54 -5.91
C ASP A 106 3.80 13.30 -6.41
N MET A 107 3.10 12.76 -7.40
CA MET A 107 1.87 13.37 -7.93
C MET A 107 0.73 13.35 -6.89
N LEU A 108 0.52 12.23 -6.20
CA LEU A 108 -0.51 12.11 -5.17
C LEU A 108 -0.31 13.12 -4.04
N MET A 109 0.91 13.27 -3.52
CA MET A 109 1.19 14.27 -2.48
C MET A 109 0.93 15.69 -2.98
N ARG A 110 1.39 16.01 -4.19
CA ARG A 110 1.15 17.32 -4.79
C ARG A 110 -0.33 17.63 -4.89
N ASP A 111 -1.12 16.67 -5.37
CA ASP A 111 -2.57 16.83 -5.53
C ASP A 111 -3.26 16.96 -4.16
N MET A 112 -2.81 16.22 -3.14
CA MET A 112 -3.27 16.36 -1.75
C MET A 112 -2.96 17.74 -1.16
N ASP A 113 -1.76 18.27 -1.41
CA ASP A 113 -1.36 19.61 -0.95
C ASP A 113 -2.21 20.68 -1.63
N MET A 114 -2.36 20.59 -2.95
CA MET A 114 -3.17 21.53 -3.74
C MET A 114 -4.65 21.50 -3.36
N ALA A 115 -5.18 20.33 -3.00
CA ALA A 115 -6.55 20.16 -2.55
C ALA A 115 -6.76 20.58 -1.08
N GLY A 116 -5.70 20.97 -0.37
CA GLY A 116 -5.78 21.49 0.99
C GLY A 116 -5.97 20.42 2.06
N VAL A 117 -5.50 19.19 1.83
CA VAL A 117 -5.68 18.07 2.79
C VAL A 117 -5.12 18.40 4.18
N ILE A 118 -4.03 19.18 4.27
CA ILE A 118 -3.47 19.67 5.55
C ILE A 118 -4.51 20.45 6.37
N GLY A 119 -5.36 21.26 5.73
CA GLY A 119 -6.40 22.04 6.40
C GLY A 119 -7.68 21.24 6.69
N SER A 120 -7.78 20.00 6.21
CA SER A 120 -8.94 19.12 6.42
C SER A 120 -8.90 18.43 7.79
N GLY A 121 -9.99 17.73 8.14
CA GLY A 121 -10.01 16.84 9.31
C GLY A 121 -8.99 15.69 9.28
N GLN A 122 -8.34 15.43 8.14
CA GLN A 122 -7.28 14.43 8.00
C GLN A 122 -5.86 15.03 8.04
N GLY A 123 -5.71 16.34 8.24
CA GLY A 123 -4.41 17.03 8.17
C GLY A 123 -3.33 16.43 9.05
N LYS A 124 -3.63 16.16 10.33
CA LYS A 124 -2.67 15.53 11.27
C LYS A 124 -2.21 14.14 10.79
N LYS A 125 -3.13 13.33 10.27
CA LYS A 125 -2.81 12.01 9.73
C LYS A 125 -1.92 12.14 8.50
N TYR A 126 -2.19 13.13 7.65
CA TYR A 126 -1.37 13.40 6.48
C TYR A 126 0.05 13.82 6.88
N GLU A 127 0.22 14.72 7.85
CA GLU A 127 1.54 15.09 8.39
C GLU A 127 2.32 13.89 8.94
N ASP A 128 1.65 12.98 9.67
CA ASP A 128 2.28 11.78 10.20
C ASP A 128 2.73 10.82 9.09
N ILE A 129 1.95 10.71 8.01
CA ILE A 129 2.35 9.97 6.81
C ILE A 129 3.58 10.63 6.16
N LEU A 130 3.59 11.96 6.00
CA LEU A 130 4.71 12.70 5.41
C LEU A 130 6.02 12.55 6.21
N LYS A 131 5.95 12.44 7.55
CA LYS A 131 7.13 12.12 8.37
C LYS A 131 7.73 10.76 8.01
N GLY A 132 6.88 9.76 7.73
CA GLY A 132 7.29 8.43 7.28
C GLY A 132 7.85 8.40 5.86
N ILE A 133 7.54 9.41 5.03
CA ILE A 133 8.01 9.51 3.65
C ILE A 133 9.51 9.82 3.53
N LYS A 134 10.11 10.49 4.51
CA LYS A 134 11.57 10.69 4.50
C LYS A 134 12.33 9.35 4.53
N GLN A 135 11.81 8.36 5.26
CA GLN A 135 12.36 7.00 5.25
C GLN A 135 12.14 6.32 3.90
N PHE A 136 10.98 6.57 3.26
CA PHE A 136 10.70 6.07 1.92
C PHE A 136 11.79 6.50 0.93
N TYR A 137 12.16 7.78 0.84
CA TYR A 137 13.18 8.26 -0.11
C TYR A 137 14.64 8.00 0.31
N GLN A 138 14.93 7.76 1.60
CA GLN A 138 16.29 7.42 2.05
C GLN A 138 16.69 5.98 1.72
N GLU A 139 15.69 5.09 1.58
CA GLU A 139 15.87 3.72 1.12
C GLU A 139 15.78 3.58 -0.42
N PHE A 140 15.67 4.70 -1.15
CA PHE A 140 15.88 4.77 -2.61
C PHE A 140 17.37 4.90 -2.90
#